data_AF-A0AAE0Q3Z4-F1
#
_entry.id   AF-A0AAE0Q3Z4-F1
#
_cell.length_a   1.000
_cell.length_b   1.000
_cell.length_c   1.000
_cell.angle_alpha   90.00
_cell.angle_beta   90.00
_cell.angle_gamma   90.00
#
_symmetry.space_group_name_H-M   'P 1'
#
loop_
_entity.id
_entity.type
_entity.pdbx_description
1 polymer ?
#
loop_
_entity_poly.entity_id
_entity_poly.type
_entity_poly.pdbx_seq_one_letter_code
_entity_poly.pdbx_strand_id
1 'polypeptide(L)'
;MFREAATNGDSIDLEEYTTSVTSYIGKCIDDMTVSKTITTRSNQKPWMTAEVHAFLKSRDSAFRAGDKEALRTARAKLSRAIKEAKRMHAQSIHGHFQDSGDSRRMWQGIQVITNYKTTPSACDSDASLPDALNDFYTQFEAQNNVAARKTIPPPNDQVLCLSTADVKRTLCRVNPRKSAGPDNIPGRVLRECAEQLESSMTSSTFS
;
A
#
# COMPACT_ATOMS: atom_id res chain seq x y z
N MET A 1 9.08 17.17 24.46
CA MET A 1 7.63 17.24 24.20
C MET A 1 6.93 15.89 24.31
N PHE A 2 6.96 15.00 23.31
CA PHE A 2 6.22 13.71 23.39
C PHE A 2 6.71 12.78 24.50
N ARG A 3 8.03 12.75 24.74
CA ARG A 3 8.64 11.97 25.82
C ARG A 3 8.20 12.45 27.20
N GLU A 4 8.20 13.77 27.41
CA GLU A 4 7.84 14.39 28.70
C GLU A 4 6.36 14.15 29.04
N ALA A 5 5.48 14.14 28.04
CA ALA A 5 4.06 13.86 28.23
C ALA A 5 3.80 12.40 28.64
N ALA A 6 4.60 11.46 28.15
CA ALA A 6 4.46 10.03 28.42
C ALA A 6 5.33 9.54 29.60
N THR A 7 5.91 10.44 30.40
CA THR A 7 6.79 10.06 31.52
C THR A 7 6.02 10.10 32.85
N ASN A 8 5.85 8.95 33.48
CA ASN A 8 5.25 8.81 34.82
C ASN A 8 6.36 8.46 35.83
N GLY A 9 6.98 9.47 36.44
CA GLY A 9 8.13 9.29 37.34
C GLY A 9 9.42 8.96 36.57
N ASP A 10 10.13 7.88 36.94
CA ASP A 10 11.33 7.40 36.24
C ASP A 10 11.01 6.45 35.06
N SER A 11 9.73 6.12 34.82
CA SER A 11 9.31 5.20 33.76
C SER A 11 8.60 5.93 32.63
N ILE A 12 8.99 5.62 31.40
CA ILE A 12 8.33 6.10 30.18
C ILE A 12 7.24 5.11 29.80
N ASP A 13 6.00 5.57 29.69
CA ASP A 13 4.93 4.82 29.07
C ASP A 13 5.19 4.78 27.55
N LEU A 14 5.68 3.63 27.10
CA LEU A 14 6.04 3.41 25.70
C LEU A 14 4.81 3.40 24.78
N GLU A 15 3.66 2.94 25.27
CA GLU A 15 2.42 2.88 24.49
C GLU A 15 1.87 4.30 24.26
N GLU A 16 1.86 5.12 25.30
CA GLU A 16 1.45 6.53 25.21
C GLU A 16 2.40 7.34 24.32
N TYR A 17 3.72 7.13 24.45
CA TYR A 17 4.73 7.78 23.61
C TYR A 17 4.57 7.41 22.14
N THR A 18 4.45 6.12 21.83
CA THR A 18 4.32 5.65 20.45
C THR A 18 3.01 6.10 19.83
N THR A 19 1.89 6.02 20.56
CA THR A 19 0.58 6.51 20.10
C THR A 19 0.59 8.01 19.82
N SER A 20 1.24 8.80 20.68
CA SER A 20 1.33 10.26 20.50
C SER A 20 2.13 10.64 19.27
N VAL A 21 3.28 9.99 19.06
CA VAL A 21 4.16 10.24 17.90
C VAL A 21 3.48 9.80 16.60
N THR A 22 2.88 8.61 16.56
CA THR A 22 2.21 8.11 15.35
C THR A 22 0.98 8.95 15.01
N SER A 23 0.19 9.36 16.00
CA SER A 23 -0.96 10.27 15.82
C SER A 23 -0.53 11.63 15.26
N TYR A 24 0.55 12.22 15.78
CA TYR A 24 1.08 13.48 15.25
C TYR A 24 1.55 13.36 13.80
N ILE A 25 2.28 12.29 13.46
CA ILE A 25 2.70 12.01 12.08
C ILE A 25 1.47 11.87 11.17
N GLY A 26 0.44 11.14 11.61
CA GLY A 26 -0.83 10.99 10.89
C GLY A 26 -1.48 12.34 10.58
N LYS A 27 -1.58 13.21 11.59
CA LYS A 27 -2.12 14.56 11.43
C LYS A 27 -1.30 15.39 10.43
N CYS A 28 0.03 15.35 10.51
CA CYS A 28 0.89 16.07 9.56
C CYS A 28 0.70 15.57 8.12
N ILE A 29 0.50 14.26 7.92
CA ILE A 29 0.19 13.70 6.61
C ILE A 29 -1.14 14.25 6.11
N ASP A 30 -2.18 14.25 6.94
CA ASP A 30 -3.51 14.73 6.56
C ASP A 30 -3.51 16.23 6.23
N ASP A 31 -2.78 17.04 6.99
CA ASP A 31 -2.68 18.49 6.80
C ASP A 31 -1.87 18.86 5.54
N MET A 32 -0.84 18.08 5.19
CA MET A 32 0.05 18.38 4.06
C MET A 32 -0.35 17.68 2.75
N THR A 33 -1.12 16.60 2.80
CA THR A 33 -1.45 15.80 1.62
C THR A 33 -2.92 15.90 1.22
N VAL A 34 -3.18 16.24 -0.04
CA VAL A 34 -4.53 16.19 -0.60
C VAL A 34 -4.87 14.76 -0.98
N SER A 35 -5.61 14.07 -0.13
CA SER A 35 -6.15 12.74 -0.43
C SER A 35 -7.15 12.81 -1.58
N LYS A 36 -6.93 11.98 -2.62
CA LYS A 36 -7.85 11.81 -3.75
C LYS A 36 -8.28 10.36 -3.85
N THR A 37 -9.53 10.09 -3.54
CA THR A 37 -10.13 8.76 -3.70
C THR A 37 -10.53 8.54 -5.16
N ILE A 38 -9.95 7.51 -5.80
CA ILE A 38 -10.32 7.08 -7.15
C ILE A 38 -11.16 5.80 -7.04
N THR A 39 -12.47 5.91 -7.27
CA THR A 39 -13.35 4.74 -7.32
C THR A 39 -13.27 4.09 -8.71
N THR A 40 -12.50 3.02 -8.85
CA THR A 40 -12.53 2.18 -10.06
C THR A 40 -13.64 1.12 -9.90
N ARG A 41 -14.72 1.26 -10.67
CA ARG A 41 -15.82 0.27 -10.66
C ARG A 41 -15.43 -0.96 -11.48
N SER A 42 -15.81 -2.16 -11.03
CA SER A 42 -15.58 -3.42 -11.78
C SER A 42 -16.14 -3.37 -13.21
N ASN A 43 -17.24 -2.62 -13.40
CA ASN A 43 -17.91 -2.48 -14.69
C ASN A 43 -17.35 -1.33 -15.55
N GLN A 44 -16.21 -0.73 -15.18
CA GLN A 44 -15.60 0.31 -15.99
C GLN A 44 -15.06 -0.30 -17.29
N LYS A 45 -15.62 0.18 -18.41
CA LYS A 45 -15.26 -0.29 -19.74
C LYS A 45 -13.76 -0.04 -20.01
N PRO A 46 -12.97 -1.02 -20.46
CA PRO A 46 -11.52 -0.87 -20.67
C PRO A 46 -11.12 0.25 -21.64
N TRP A 47 -12.00 0.60 -22.59
CA TRP A 47 -11.79 1.68 -23.54
C TRP A 47 -12.13 3.08 -23.00
N MET A 48 -12.47 3.21 -21.70
CA MET A 48 -12.66 4.51 -21.03
C MET A 48 -11.32 5.06 -20.52
N THR A 49 -10.49 5.51 -21.45
CA THR A 49 -9.15 6.05 -21.17
C THR A 49 -9.22 7.49 -20.63
N ALA A 50 -8.09 7.98 -20.08
CA ALA A 50 -7.97 9.36 -19.61
C ALA A 50 -8.33 10.39 -20.70
N GLU A 51 -7.98 10.10 -21.96
CA GLU A 51 -8.33 10.94 -23.11
C GLU A 51 -9.84 11.00 -23.36
N VAL A 52 -10.54 9.86 -23.29
CA VAL A 52 -12.00 9.81 -23.42
C VAL A 52 -12.66 10.63 -22.30
N HIS A 53 -12.13 10.54 -21.08
CA HIS A 53 -12.58 11.39 -19.96
C HIS A 53 -12.30 12.87 -20.20
N ALA A 54 -11.17 13.25 -20.81
CA ALA A 54 -10.89 14.63 -21.18
C ALA A 54 -11.87 15.15 -22.24
N PHE A 55 -12.20 14.36 -23.26
CA PHE A 55 -13.20 14.73 -24.25
C PHE A 55 -14.61 14.84 -23.66
N LEU A 56 -14.98 13.98 -22.70
CA LEU A 56 -16.23 14.11 -21.96
C LEU A 56 -16.28 15.45 -21.19
N LYS A 57 -15.22 15.80 -20.47
CA LYS A 57 -15.13 17.10 -19.78
C LYS A 57 -15.22 18.28 -20.75
N SER A 58 -14.53 18.22 -21.88
CA SER A 58 -14.58 19.26 -22.92
C SER A 58 -15.99 19.43 -23.47
N ARG A 59 -16.68 18.32 -23.80
CA ARG A 59 -18.08 18.34 -24.24
C ARG A 59 -19.00 18.96 -23.17
N ASP A 60 -18.85 18.55 -21.92
CA ASP A 60 -19.69 19.04 -20.82
C ASP A 60 -19.43 20.53 -20.53
N SER A 61 -18.19 21.00 -20.72
CA SER A 61 -17.86 22.42 -20.63
C SER A 61 -18.54 23.23 -21.75
N ALA A 62 -18.49 22.76 -23.00
CA ALA A 62 -19.14 23.41 -24.13
C ALA A 62 -20.66 23.44 -23.99
N PHE A 63 -21.24 22.36 -23.44
CA PHE A 63 -22.66 22.30 -23.13
C PHE A 63 -23.06 23.34 -22.07
N ARG A 64 -22.30 23.44 -20.97
CA ARG A 64 -22.55 24.45 -19.92
C ARG A 64 -22.36 25.88 -20.42
N ALA A 65 -21.44 26.11 -21.36
CA ALA A 65 -21.20 27.42 -21.96
C ALA A 65 -22.25 27.83 -23.00
N GLY A 66 -23.14 26.92 -23.43
CA GLY A 66 -24.15 27.19 -24.46
C GLY A 66 -23.61 27.33 -25.89
N ASP A 67 -22.32 27.09 -26.12
CA ASP A 67 -21.69 27.18 -27.43
C ASP A 67 -22.01 25.94 -28.28
N LYS A 68 -22.88 26.13 -29.29
CA LYS A 68 -23.37 25.07 -30.16
C LYS A 68 -22.28 24.52 -31.10
N GLU A 69 -21.37 25.36 -31.58
CA GLU A 69 -20.32 24.95 -32.52
C GLU A 69 -19.20 24.21 -31.81
N ALA A 70 -18.78 24.70 -30.64
CA ALA A 70 -17.85 23.98 -29.77
C ALA A 70 -18.46 22.64 -29.33
N LEU A 71 -19.75 22.59 -29.01
CA LEU A 71 -20.43 21.35 -28.63
C LEU A 71 -20.46 20.33 -29.79
N ARG A 72 -20.76 20.75 -31.02
CA ARG A 72 -20.71 19.89 -32.22
C ARG A 72 -19.31 19.31 -32.41
N THR A 73 -18.29 20.16 -32.33
CA THR A 73 -16.89 19.78 -32.48
C THR A 73 -16.44 18.81 -31.37
N ALA A 74 -16.78 19.09 -30.12
CA ALA A 74 -16.46 18.24 -28.98
C ALA A 74 -17.15 16.87 -29.07
N ARG A 75 -18.40 16.81 -29.53
CA ARG A 75 -19.11 15.54 -29.80
C ARG A 75 -18.40 14.72 -30.88
N ALA A 76 -18.02 15.34 -32.00
CA ALA A 76 -17.31 14.65 -33.07
C ALA A 76 -15.93 14.13 -32.63
N LYS A 77 -15.19 14.91 -31.82
CA LYS A 77 -13.93 14.47 -31.20
C LYS A 77 -14.14 13.30 -30.25
N LEU A 78 -15.13 13.38 -29.36
CA LEU A 78 -15.48 12.31 -28.43
C LEU A 78 -15.84 11.00 -29.14
N SER A 79 -16.69 11.07 -30.17
CA SER A 79 -17.07 9.89 -30.95
C SER A 79 -15.88 9.23 -31.64
N ARG A 80 -14.95 10.02 -32.20
CA ARG A 80 -13.70 9.50 -32.78
C ARG A 80 -12.81 8.85 -31.72
N ALA A 81 -12.62 9.51 -30.58
CA ALA A 81 -11.82 8.98 -29.48
C ALA A 81 -12.37 7.67 -28.93
N ILE A 82 -13.68 7.53 -28.78
CA ILE A 82 -14.31 6.27 -28.33
C ILE A 82 -14.11 5.15 -29.36
N LYS A 83 -14.28 5.44 -30.66
CA LYS A 83 -14.05 4.44 -31.73
C LYS A 83 -12.61 3.97 -31.72
N GLU A 84 -11.68 4.92 -31.60
CA GLU A 84 -10.25 4.64 -31.57
C GLU A 84 -9.83 3.84 -30.33
N ALA A 85 -10.29 4.25 -29.14
CA ALA A 85 -10.01 3.51 -27.90
C ALA A 85 -10.56 2.08 -27.95
N LYS A 86 -11.76 1.87 -28.52
CA LYS A 86 -12.31 0.52 -28.74
C LYS A 86 -11.47 -0.29 -29.73
N ARG A 87 -11.02 0.34 -30.83
CA ARG A 87 -10.15 -0.31 -31.84
C ARG A 87 -8.83 -0.75 -31.22
N MET A 88 -8.17 0.13 -30.49
CA MET A 88 -6.91 -0.16 -29.79
C MET A 88 -7.09 -1.28 -28.76
N HIS A 89 -8.17 -1.23 -27.98
CA HIS A 89 -8.48 -2.30 -27.03
C HIS A 89 -8.70 -3.64 -27.75
N ALA A 90 -9.50 -3.67 -28.82
CA ALA A 90 -9.72 -4.89 -29.61
C ALA A 90 -8.42 -5.45 -30.21
N GLN A 91 -7.53 -4.59 -30.70
CA GLN A 91 -6.21 -4.98 -31.18
C GLN A 91 -5.34 -5.57 -30.07
N SER A 92 -5.37 -4.97 -28.87
CA SER A 92 -4.66 -5.52 -27.71
C SER A 92 -5.16 -6.91 -27.34
N ILE A 93 -6.49 -7.13 -27.33
CA ILE A 93 -7.07 -8.45 -27.09
C ILE A 93 -6.61 -9.43 -28.17
N HIS A 94 -6.72 -9.04 -29.44
CA HIS A 94 -6.30 -9.89 -30.56
C HIS A 94 -4.82 -10.27 -30.48
N GLY A 95 -3.95 -9.35 -30.05
CA GLY A 95 -2.52 -9.60 -29.84
C GLY A 95 -2.21 -10.72 -28.83
N HIS A 96 -3.11 -11.02 -27.89
CA HIS A 96 -2.95 -12.15 -26.97
C HIS A 96 -3.16 -13.53 -27.63
N PHE A 97 -3.78 -13.57 -28.82
CA PHE A 97 -4.15 -14.81 -29.51
C PHE A 97 -3.41 -15.01 -30.85
N GLN A 98 -2.40 -14.18 -31.15
CA GLN A 98 -1.65 -14.27 -32.42
C GLN A 98 -0.65 -15.42 -32.45
N ASP A 99 -0.06 -15.77 -31.31
CA ASP A 99 0.90 -16.88 -31.18
C ASP A 99 0.22 -18.08 -30.50
N SER A 100 0.04 -19.17 -31.24
CA SER A 100 -0.60 -20.38 -30.74
C SER A 100 0.29 -21.20 -29.79
N GLY A 101 1.59 -20.90 -29.74
CA GLY A 101 2.55 -21.59 -28.86
C GLY A 101 2.61 -21.05 -27.43
N ASP A 102 2.12 -19.84 -27.18
CA ASP A 102 2.19 -19.20 -25.86
C ASP A 102 0.84 -19.28 -25.12
N SER A 103 0.60 -20.42 -24.48
CA SER A 103 -0.60 -20.63 -23.66
C SER A 103 -0.72 -19.61 -22.52
N ARG A 104 0.40 -19.08 -22.00
CA ARG A 104 0.39 -18.09 -20.92
C ARG A 104 -0.19 -16.77 -21.42
N ARG A 105 0.20 -16.29 -22.60
CA ARG A 105 -0.36 -15.08 -23.21
C ARG A 105 -1.83 -15.26 -23.60
N MET A 106 -2.20 -16.44 -24.08
CA MET A 106 -3.61 -16.77 -24.34
C MET A 106 -4.45 -16.68 -23.06
N TRP A 107 -3.97 -17.25 -21.95
CA TRP A 107 -4.63 -17.16 -20.66
C TRP A 107 -4.76 -15.72 -20.15
N GLN A 108 -3.75 -14.87 -20.37
CA GLN A 108 -3.86 -13.44 -20.09
C GLN A 108 -4.98 -12.78 -20.92
N GLY A 109 -5.09 -13.12 -22.21
CA GLY A 109 -6.19 -12.64 -23.05
C GLY A 109 -7.57 -13.04 -22.51
N ILE A 110 -7.73 -14.31 -22.10
CA ILE A 110 -8.96 -14.82 -21.48
C ILE A 110 -9.28 -14.06 -20.18
N GLN A 111 -8.29 -13.82 -19.32
CA GLN A 111 -8.45 -13.05 -18.09
C GLN A 111 -8.95 -11.62 -18.36
N VAL A 112 -8.38 -10.95 -19.37
CA VAL A 112 -8.79 -9.58 -19.74
C VAL A 112 -10.24 -9.55 -20.27
N ILE A 113 -10.65 -10.52 -21.09
CA ILE A 113 -12.02 -10.59 -21.63
C ILE A 113 -13.05 -10.87 -20.54
N THR A 114 -12.73 -11.82 -19.65
CA THR A 114 -13.64 -12.27 -18.58
C THR A 114 -13.64 -11.33 -17.37
N ASN A 115 -12.73 -10.35 -17.34
CA ASN A 115 -12.41 -9.56 -16.14
C ASN A 115 -12.09 -10.46 -14.93
N TYR A 116 -11.59 -11.67 -15.21
CA TYR A 116 -11.26 -12.64 -14.18
C TYR A 116 -9.99 -12.18 -13.48
N LYS A 117 -10.15 -11.61 -12.29
CA LYS A 117 -9.06 -11.43 -11.35
C LYS A 117 -8.85 -12.79 -10.72
N THR A 118 -7.64 -13.34 -10.86
CA THR A 118 -7.23 -14.48 -10.04
C THR A 118 -7.29 -14.02 -8.60
N THR A 119 -8.43 -14.23 -7.94
CA THR A 119 -8.43 -14.34 -6.49
C THR A 119 -7.46 -15.48 -6.22
N PRO A 120 -6.45 -15.30 -5.35
CA PRO A 120 -5.82 -16.45 -4.74
C PRO A 120 -7.00 -17.32 -4.31
N SER A 121 -7.08 -18.54 -4.84
CA SER A 121 -8.07 -19.49 -4.34
C SER A 121 -7.93 -19.37 -2.84
N ALA A 122 -9.01 -19.00 -2.15
CA ALA A 122 -9.10 -19.40 -0.78
C ALA A 122 -8.96 -20.92 -0.90
N CYS A 123 -7.76 -21.43 -0.62
CA CYS A 123 -7.63 -22.82 -0.29
C CYS A 123 -8.73 -23.04 0.74
N ASP A 124 -9.44 -24.16 0.59
CA ASP A 124 -10.33 -24.70 1.59
C ASP A 124 -9.51 -24.79 2.88
N SER A 125 -9.41 -23.67 3.61
CA SER A 125 -8.70 -23.57 4.86
C SER A 125 -9.69 -24.20 5.79
N ASP A 126 -9.54 -25.50 5.94
CA ASP A 126 -10.17 -26.27 6.98
C ASP A 126 -10.15 -25.40 8.23
N ALA A 127 -11.34 -25.08 8.76
CA ALA A 127 -11.47 -24.17 9.88
C ALA A 127 -10.69 -24.67 11.11
N SER A 128 -10.31 -25.96 11.12
CA SER A 128 -9.45 -26.59 12.12
C SER A 128 -7.94 -26.43 11.86
N LEU A 129 -7.50 -25.96 10.69
CA LEU A 129 -6.09 -25.78 10.37
C LEU A 129 -5.38 -24.79 11.32
N PRO A 130 -5.96 -23.62 11.68
CA PRO A 130 -5.36 -22.73 12.66
C PRO A 130 -5.20 -23.42 14.02
N ASP A 131 -6.19 -24.19 14.46
CA ASP A 131 -6.15 -24.92 15.74
C ASP A 131 -5.08 -26.02 15.70
N ALA A 132 -4.99 -26.79 14.61
CA ALA A 132 -3.96 -27.81 14.41
C ALA A 132 -2.55 -27.22 14.38
N LEU A 133 -2.37 -26.03 13.80
CA LEU A 133 -1.10 -25.31 13.84
C LEU A 133 -0.79 -24.84 15.27
N ASN A 134 -1.79 -24.34 15.99
CA ASN A 134 -1.62 -23.89 17.37
C ASN A 134 -1.24 -25.06 18.30
N ASP A 135 -1.89 -26.21 18.16
CA ASP A 135 -1.57 -27.45 18.87
C ASP A 135 -0.15 -27.95 18.54
N PHE A 136 0.25 -27.84 17.26
CA PHE A 136 1.60 -28.20 16.83
C PHE A 136 2.68 -27.32 17.45
N TYR A 137 2.48 -25.99 17.48
CA TYR A 137 3.48 -25.06 18.03
C TYR A 137 3.48 -25.04 19.57
N THR A 138 2.34 -25.24 20.23
CA THR A 138 2.27 -25.36 21.69
C THR A 138 2.99 -26.59 22.22
N GLN A 139 3.14 -27.66 21.42
CA GLN A 139 3.96 -28.81 21.80
C GLN A 139 5.43 -28.43 22.05
N PHE A 140 5.98 -27.50 21.26
CA PHE A 140 7.35 -27.01 21.47
C PHE A 140 7.47 -26.14 22.73
N GLU A 141 6.42 -25.38 23.08
CA GLU A 141 6.38 -24.63 24.34
C GLU A 141 6.24 -25.55 25.56
N ALA A 142 5.39 -26.58 25.49
CA ALA A 142 5.21 -27.57 26.55
C ALA A 142 6.45 -28.44 26.78
N GLN A 143 7.25 -28.68 25.72
CA GLN A 143 8.54 -29.35 25.80
C GLN A 143 9.67 -28.41 26.25
N ASN A 144 9.44 -27.10 26.22
CA ASN A 144 10.30 -26.08 26.81
C ASN A 144 10.10 -26.00 28.34
N ASN A 145 10.37 -27.10 29.05
CA ASN A 145 10.42 -27.13 30.53
C ASN A 145 11.65 -26.42 31.10
N VAL A 146 12.43 -25.76 30.25
CA VAL A 146 13.50 -24.86 30.66
C VAL A 146 12.83 -23.56 31.07
N ALA A 147 12.73 -23.31 32.37
CA ALA A 147 12.42 -21.97 32.88
C ALA A 147 13.30 -20.99 32.10
N ALA A 148 12.69 -20.00 31.44
CA ALA A 148 13.40 -18.98 30.67
C ALA A 148 14.38 -18.29 31.61
N ARG A 149 15.59 -18.82 31.69
CA ARG A 149 16.71 -18.18 32.36
C ARG A 149 16.96 -16.97 31.49
N LYS A 150 16.64 -15.78 32.01
CA LYS A 150 17.38 -14.59 31.61
C LYS A 150 18.84 -14.95 31.86
N THR A 151 19.53 -15.39 30.81
CA THR A 151 20.98 -15.42 30.82
C THR A 151 21.36 -14.01 31.19
N ILE A 152 22.02 -13.87 32.34
CA ILE A 152 22.71 -12.64 32.65
C ILE A 152 23.63 -12.45 31.43
N PRO A 153 23.45 -11.35 30.67
CA PRO A 153 24.31 -11.08 29.54
C PRO A 153 25.76 -11.26 30.00
N PRO A 154 26.62 -12.00 29.28
CA PRO A 154 28.04 -11.99 29.59
C PRO A 154 28.49 -10.52 29.74
N PRO A 155 29.52 -10.20 30.55
CA PRO A 155 29.94 -8.81 30.82
C PRO A 155 30.34 -7.99 29.58
N ASN A 156 30.21 -8.57 28.39
CA ASN A 156 30.55 -8.01 27.10
C ASN A 156 29.37 -8.03 26.10
N ASP A 157 28.13 -8.28 26.53
CA ASP A 157 26.98 -7.97 25.68
C ASP A 157 26.89 -6.46 25.54
N GLN A 158 27.40 -5.99 24.41
CA GLN A 158 27.15 -4.63 23.95
C GLN A 158 25.64 -4.44 23.93
N VAL A 159 25.16 -3.49 24.74
CA VAL A 159 23.85 -2.86 24.54
C VAL A 159 23.71 -2.64 23.04
N LEU A 160 22.60 -3.08 22.46
CA LEU A 160 22.36 -3.01 21.02
C LEU A 160 22.40 -1.54 20.58
N CYS A 161 23.61 -1.06 20.24
CA CYS A 161 23.86 0.33 19.89
C CYS A 161 23.37 0.52 18.46
N LEU A 162 22.10 0.90 18.33
CA LEU A 162 21.57 1.36 17.05
C LEU A 162 22.22 2.71 16.74
N SER A 163 22.99 2.77 15.65
CA SER A 163 23.48 4.06 15.16
C SER A 163 22.38 4.77 14.36
N THR A 164 22.40 6.11 14.35
CA THR A 164 21.48 6.91 13.52
C THR A 164 21.57 6.50 12.05
N ALA A 165 22.80 6.22 11.57
CA ALA A 165 23.05 5.78 10.21
C ALA A 165 22.37 4.44 9.87
N ASP A 166 22.30 3.50 10.82
CA ASP A 166 21.66 2.20 10.61
C ASP A 166 20.13 2.32 10.60
N VAL A 167 19.57 3.16 11.46
CA VAL A 167 18.14 3.49 11.47
C VAL A 167 17.75 4.14 10.14
N LYS A 168 18.48 5.17 9.71
CA LYS A 168 18.27 5.85 8.43
C LYS A 168 18.34 4.88 7.25
N ARG A 169 19.38 4.04 7.18
CA ARG A 169 19.53 3.04 6.11
C ARG A 169 18.33 2.09 6.05
N THR A 170 17.82 1.69 7.21
CA THR A 170 16.68 0.79 7.32
C THR A 170 15.38 1.46 6.85
N LEU A 171 15.13 2.70 7.29
CA LEU A 171 13.98 3.50 6.86
C LEU A 171 14.01 3.78 5.35
N CYS A 172 15.17 4.12 4.78
CA CYS A 172 15.32 4.32 3.34
C CYS A 172 15.03 3.05 2.51
N ARG A 173 15.25 1.87 3.08
CA ARG A 173 15.01 0.57 2.41
C ARG A 173 13.53 0.19 2.37
N VAL A 174 12.68 0.79 3.20
CA VAL A 174 11.23 0.52 3.24
C VAL A 174 10.61 0.70 1.86
N ASN A 175 9.85 -0.29 1.38
CA ASN A 175 9.22 -0.20 0.07
C ASN A 175 7.97 0.71 0.13
N PRO A 176 7.97 1.87 -0.55
CA PRO A 176 6.89 2.85 -0.45
C PRO A 176 5.59 2.39 -1.13
N ARG A 177 5.61 1.28 -1.88
CA ARG A 177 4.43 0.72 -2.57
C ARG A 177 3.69 -0.34 -1.75
N LYS A 178 4.24 -0.75 -0.60
CA LYS A 178 3.54 -1.67 0.30
C LYS A 178 2.47 -0.92 1.10
N SER A 179 1.44 -1.66 1.51
CA SER A 179 0.41 -1.17 2.42
C SER A 179 1.02 -0.70 3.74
N ALA A 180 0.39 0.28 4.37
CA ALA A 180 0.74 0.71 5.71
C ALA A 180 0.55 -0.44 6.72
N GLY A 181 1.34 -0.41 7.79
CA GLY A 181 1.24 -1.35 8.89
C GLY A 181 0.03 -1.07 9.80
N PRO A 182 -0.05 -1.73 10.97
CA PRO A 182 -1.12 -1.47 11.95
C PRO A 182 -1.10 -0.04 12.49
N ASP A 183 0.02 0.66 12.36
CA ASP A 183 0.21 2.08 12.67
C ASP A 183 -0.38 3.02 11.62
N ASN A 184 -0.85 2.48 10.48
CA ASN A 184 -1.38 3.24 9.34
C ASN A 184 -0.39 4.27 8.77
N ILE A 185 0.92 4.13 9.01
CA ILE A 185 1.95 5.01 8.46
C ILE A 185 2.38 4.49 7.08
N PRO A 186 2.24 5.28 6.00
CA PRO A 186 2.68 4.85 4.68
C PRO A 186 4.21 4.68 4.64
N GLY A 187 4.69 3.59 4.04
CA GLY A 187 6.14 3.37 3.88
C GLY A 187 6.85 4.48 3.09
N ARG A 188 6.10 5.28 2.31
CA ARG A 188 6.61 6.50 1.67
C ARG A 188 7.05 7.56 2.68
N VAL A 189 6.26 7.79 3.73
CA VAL A 189 6.55 8.78 4.78
C VAL A 189 7.79 8.35 5.56
N LEU A 190 7.87 7.07 5.94
CA LEU A 190 9.05 6.52 6.62
C LEU A 190 10.34 6.71 5.80
N ARG A 191 10.25 6.54 4.47
CA ARG A 191 11.39 6.70 3.56
C ARG A 191 11.76 8.17 3.36
N GLU A 192 10.79 9.06 3.16
CA GLU A 192 11.00 10.48 2.87
C GLU A 192 11.43 11.27 4.12
N CYS A 193 10.89 10.92 5.30
CA CYS A 193 11.24 11.53 6.59
C CYS A 193 12.38 10.81 7.33
N ALA A 194 13.14 9.91 6.67
CA ALA A 194 14.16 9.09 7.31
C ALA A 194 15.22 9.90 8.08
N GLU A 195 15.59 11.08 7.58
CA GLU A 195 16.56 11.99 8.22
C GLU A 195 16.02 12.64 9.49
N GLN A 196 14.71 12.89 9.55
CA GLN A 196 14.06 13.49 10.71
C GLN A 196 13.80 12.42 11.78
N LEU A 197 13.44 11.22 11.34
CA LEU A 197 13.11 10.10 12.21
C LEU A 197 14.34 9.44 12.86
N GLU A 198 15.52 9.46 12.20
CA GLU A 198 16.74 8.83 12.75
C GLU A 198 17.07 9.34 14.16
N SER A 199 17.02 10.65 14.38
CA SER A 199 17.37 11.26 15.66
C SER A 199 16.36 10.91 16.76
N SER A 200 15.07 10.93 16.44
CA SER A 200 13.98 10.60 17.37
C SER A 200 13.96 9.14 17.82
N MET A 201 14.39 8.21 16.95
CA MET A 201 14.40 6.77 17.26
C MET A 201 15.67 6.31 17.96
N THR A 202 16.77 7.08 17.85
CA THR A 202 18.06 6.74 18.45
C THR A 202 18.23 7.32 19.86
N SER A 203 17.43 8.33 20.25
CA SER A 203 17.49 8.98 21.58
C SER A 203 16.88 8.14 22.72
N SER A 204 16.37 6.94 22.44
CA SER A 204 15.87 5.97 23.42
C SER A 204 16.95 4.96 23.78
N THR A 205 18.12 5.42 24.21
CA THR A 205 19.03 4.56 24.97
C THR A 205 18.39 4.29 26.33
N PHE A 206 17.88 3.07 26.49
CA PHE A 206 17.54 2.48 27.79
C PHE A 206 18.71 2.73 28.76
N SER A 207 18.45 3.47 29.83
CA SER A 207 19.21 3.42 31.08
C SER A 207 18.22 3.08 32.18
#